data_AF-A0A7S1IVR0-F1
#
_entry.id   AF-A0A7S1IVR0-F1
#
_cell.length_a   1.000
_cell.length_b   1.000
_cell.length_c   1.000
_cell.angle_alpha   90.00
_cell.angle_beta   90.00
_cell.angle_gamma   90.00
#
_symmetry.space_group_name_H-M   'P 1'
#
loop_
_entity.id
_entity.type
_entity.pdbx_description
1 polymer ?
#
loop_
_entity_poly.entity_id
_entity_poly.type
_entity_poly.pdbx_seq_one_letter_code
_entity_poly.pdbx_strand_id
1 'polypeptide(L)'
;LVNDGQANPFIGDICTIMVRQMGPQIQESSTPETVYAFYSLAHTLLHRNWSFFWQFSHFSEPYKPNSPETRAVFSELLQLVLKPLHWRDLSPFHLNITFIQELEHARGIFGRIFSVQENYSLTAVLLQVLVHRTHQLYVENILDVLWCICNVDAKLFYDDYVHGILQSAGLLTVDQKETLRENLLQCYAQLQTSSPRQPGPLRVDYMSFCTHILDFTRDFIVFSESNT
;
A
#
# COMPACT_ATOMS: atom_id res chain seq x y z
N LEU A 1 20.24 -3.31 30.88
CA LEU A 1 19.10 -3.17 29.95
C LEU A 1 18.80 -1.68 29.88
N VAL A 2 18.62 -1.13 28.68
CA VAL A 2 18.68 0.31 28.33
C VAL A 2 20.11 0.78 28.03
N ASN A 3 20.39 0.94 26.74
CA ASN A 3 21.40 1.88 26.25
C ASN A 3 20.61 2.88 25.42
N ASP A 4 20.44 4.08 25.99
CA ASP A 4 19.83 5.21 25.33
C ASP A 4 20.69 5.65 24.12
N GLY A 5 20.05 5.80 22.97
CA GLY A 5 20.52 6.67 21.89
C GLY A 5 21.50 6.11 20.86
N GLN A 6 22.01 4.88 20.96
CA GLN A 6 22.77 4.27 19.86
C GLN A 6 21.90 3.28 19.08
N ALA A 7 21.59 3.63 17.84
CA ALA A 7 20.99 2.72 16.86
C ALA A 7 21.81 1.43 16.83
N ASN A 8 21.19 0.28 17.10
CA ASN A 8 21.87 -1.00 17.15
C ASN A 8 22.44 -1.32 15.74
N PRO A 9 23.77 -1.22 15.52
CA PRO A 9 24.36 -1.33 14.18
C PRO A 9 24.08 -2.69 13.55
N PHE A 10 23.92 -3.73 14.39
CA PHE A 10 23.57 -5.08 13.98
C PHE A 10 22.24 -5.14 13.20
N ILE A 11 21.25 -4.32 13.56
CA ILE A 11 19.96 -4.28 12.83
C ILE A 11 20.15 -3.68 11.44
N GLY A 12 20.96 -2.63 11.31
CA GLY A 12 21.31 -2.04 10.03
C GLY A 12 22.02 -3.03 9.10
N ASP A 13 22.97 -3.79 9.65
CA ASP A 13 23.70 -4.82 8.91
C ASP A 13 22.78 -5.95 8.44
N ILE A 14 21.89 -6.45 9.31
CA ILE A 14 20.91 -7.47 8.93
C ILE A 14 20.01 -6.96 7.80
N CYS A 15 19.46 -5.76 7.94
CA CYS A 15 18.58 -5.19 6.91
C CYS A 15 19.32 -5.04 5.58
N THR A 16 20.57 -4.59 5.62
CA THR A 16 21.42 -4.45 4.42
C THR A 16 21.67 -5.81 3.76
N ILE A 17 21.99 -6.85 4.53
CA ILE A 17 22.18 -8.21 4.02
C ILE A 17 20.87 -8.74 3.42
N MET A 18 19.75 -8.53 4.10
CA MET A 18 18.44 -8.97 3.63
C MET A 18 18.08 -8.34 2.29
N VAL A 19 18.23 -7.02 2.15
CA VAL A 19 17.90 -6.32 0.91
C VAL A 19 18.88 -6.69 -0.20
N ARG A 20 20.18 -6.61 0.06
CA ARG A 20 21.20 -6.62 -1.01
C ARG A 20 21.69 -8.00 -1.40
N GLN A 21 21.64 -8.97 -0.50
CA GLN A 21 22.16 -10.32 -0.74
C GLN A 21 21.04 -11.35 -0.83
N MET A 22 20.15 -11.37 0.17
CA MET A 22 19.09 -12.38 0.24
C MET A 22 17.91 -12.06 -0.69
N GLY A 23 17.52 -10.78 -0.78
CA GLY A 23 16.38 -10.32 -1.58
C GLY A 23 16.40 -10.84 -3.02
N PRO A 24 17.50 -10.67 -3.78
CA PRO A 24 17.62 -11.21 -5.14
C PRO A 24 17.45 -12.74 -5.20
N GLN A 25 18.04 -13.48 -4.26
CA GLN A 25 17.98 -14.95 -4.22
C GLN A 25 16.57 -15.49 -3.92
N ILE A 26 15.79 -14.75 -3.12
CA ILE A 26 14.40 -15.08 -2.80
C ILE A 26 13.51 -15.05 -4.05
N GLN A 27 13.83 -14.17 -5.02
CA GLN A 27 13.02 -14.00 -6.23
C GLN A 27 13.35 -15.03 -7.33
N GLU A 28 14.56 -15.59 -7.32
CA GLU A 28 15.05 -16.40 -8.45
C GLU A 28 14.84 -17.91 -8.26
N SER A 29 14.92 -18.44 -7.04
CA SER A 29 14.95 -19.91 -6.86
C SER A 29 14.66 -20.40 -5.44
N SER A 30 13.72 -19.79 -4.73
CA SER A 30 13.43 -20.13 -3.33
C SER A 30 12.22 -21.03 -3.14
N THR A 31 12.26 -21.89 -2.11
CA THR A 31 11.10 -22.70 -1.73
C THR A 31 10.04 -21.82 -1.04
N PRO A 32 8.76 -22.19 -1.07
CA PRO A 32 7.69 -21.44 -0.39
C PRO A 32 7.97 -21.18 1.09
N GLU A 33 8.59 -22.12 1.81
CA GLU A 33 8.94 -21.99 3.22
C GLU A 33 10.04 -20.93 3.43
N THR A 34 11.01 -20.90 2.52
CA THR A 34 12.12 -19.93 2.55
C THR A 34 11.60 -18.52 2.26
N VAL A 35 10.70 -18.40 1.27
CA VAL A 35 10.00 -17.16 0.93
C VAL A 35 9.21 -16.64 2.14
N TYR A 36 8.41 -17.50 2.77
CA TYR A 36 7.61 -17.12 3.95
C TYR A 36 8.49 -16.68 5.13
N ALA A 37 9.54 -17.45 5.45
CA ALA A 37 10.47 -17.12 6.53
C ALA A 37 11.17 -15.78 6.28
N PHE A 38 11.56 -15.52 5.04
CA PHE A 38 12.21 -14.27 4.63
C PHE A 38 11.32 -13.05 4.86
N TYR A 39 10.09 -13.07 4.34
CA TYR A 39 9.16 -11.95 4.51
C TYR A 39 8.68 -11.81 5.95
N SER A 40 8.55 -12.91 6.69
CA SER A 40 8.23 -12.88 8.13
C SER A 40 9.34 -12.21 8.95
N LEU A 41 10.60 -12.46 8.59
CA LEU A 41 11.74 -11.78 9.20
C LEU A 41 11.75 -10.28 8.85
N ALA A 42 11.52 -9.93 7.58
CA ALA A 42 11.47 -8.53 7.14
C ALA A 42 10.37 -7.76 7.88
N HIS A 43 9.18 -8.36 8.00
CA HIS A 43 8.10 -7.84 8.84
C HIS A 43 8.59 -7.64 10.29
N THR A 44 9.11 -8.69 10.92
CA THR A 44 9.54 -8.62 12.33
C THR A 44 10.56 -7.51 12.56
N LEU A 45 11.51 -7.33 11.64
CA LEU A 45 12.51 -6.28 11.72
C LEU A 45 11.88 -4.89 11.66
N LEU A 46 11.01 -4.65 10.68
CA LEU A 46 10.33 -3.36 10.50
C LEU A 46 9.39 -3.04 11.67
N HIS A 47 8.58 -3.99 12.11
CA HIS A 47 7.58 -3.78 13.14
C HIS A 47 8.19 -3.65 14.54
N ARG A 48 9.13 -4.54 14.92
CA ARG A 48 9.68 -4.56 16.29
C ARG A 48 10.81 -3.57 16.51
N ASN A 49 11.53 -3.18 15.47
CA ASN A 49 12.68 -2.27 15.59
C ASN A 49 12.33 -0.86 15.09
N TRP A 50 11.09 -0.42 15.28
CA TRP A 50 10.65 0.90 14.82
C TRP A 50 11.54 2.04 15.30
N SER A 51 11.98 2.00 16.56
CA SER A 51 12.87 3.00 17.16
C SER A 51 14.28 3.01 16.57
N PHE A 52 14.69 1.96 15.86
CA PHE A 52 15.91 1.97 15.05
C PHE A 52 15.72 2.84 13.81
N PHE A 53 14.53 2.85 13.21
CA PHE A 53 14.26 3.58 11.98
C PHE A 53 13.89 5.05 12.20
N TRP A 54 13.06 5.31 13.20
CA TRP A 54 12.42 6.59 13.40
C TRP A 54 12.58 7.08 14.84
N GLN A 55 12.82 8.37 15.00
CA GLN A 55 12.65 9.04 16.29
C GLN A 55 11.17 9.10 16.62
N PHE A 56 10.82 8.88 17.88
CA PHE A 56 9.45 9.07 18.34
C PHE A 56 9.05 10.53 18.09
N SER A 57 8.11 10.73 17.17
CA SER A 57 7.41 12.00 17.03
C SER A 57 6.16 11.98 17.90
N HIS A 58 5.76 13.15 18.41
CA HIS A 58 4.43 13.30 18.98
C HIS A 58 3.37 12.95 17.92
N PHE A 59 2.19 12.49 18.35
CA PHE A 59 1.14 11.92 17.48
C PHE A 59 0.71 12.78 16.27
N SER A 60 1.12 14.06 16.18
CA SER A 60 0.78 14.99 15.10
C SER A 60 1.96 15.35 14.17
N GLU A 61 3.19 14.92 14.46
CA GLU A 61 4.38 15.26 13.66
C GLU A 61 4.80 14.10 12.75
N PRO A 62 5.27 14.39 11.51
CA PRO A 62 5.86 13.37 10.65
C PRO A 62 7.05 12.72 11.34
N TYR A 63 7.24 11.42 11.13
CA TYR A 63 8.38 10.71 11.71
C TYR A 63 9.67 11.30 11.16
N LYS A 64 10.59 11.66 12.07
CA LYS A 64 11.94 12.06 11.70
C LYS A 64 12.81 10.81 11.68
N PRO A 65 13.48 10.51 10.56
CA PRO A 65 14.37 9.36 10.51
C PRO A 65 15.54 9.59 11.46
N ASN A 66 16.06 8.53 12.07
CA ASN A 66 17.25 8.64 12.95
C ASN A 66 18.49 9.11 12.17
N SER A 67 18.63 8.68 10.92
CA SER A 67 19.64 9.17 9.98
C SER A 67 19.17 8.97 8.52
N PRO A 68 19.79 9.65 7.54
CA PRO A 68 19.52 9.42 6.12
C PRO A 68 19.74 7.95 5.70
N GLU A 69 20.78 7.31 6.21
CA GLU A 69 21.14 5.92 5.91
C GLU A 69 20.06 4.97 6.42
N THR A 70 19.61 5.18 7.66
CA THR A 70 18.54 4.39 8.27
C THR A 70 17.22 4.52 7.51
N ARG A 71 16.91 5.73 7.00
CA ARG A 71 15.73 5.94 6.13
C ARG A 71 15.86 5.17 4.81
N ALA A 72 17.04 5.20 4.20
CA ALA A 72 17.29 4.49 2.95
C ALA A 72 17.10 2.98 3.14
N VAL A 73 17.68 2.41 4.21
CA VAL A 73 17.53 0.99 4.55
C VAL A 73 16.07 0.62 4.83
N PHE A 74 15.33 1.47 5.56
CA PHE A 74 13.90 1.26 5.77
C PHE A 74 13.12 1.22 4.45
N SER A 75 13.35 2.20 3.58
CA SER A 75 12.68 2.27 2.28
C SER A 75 13.02 1.06 1.42
N GLU A 76 14.29 0.67 1.35
CA GLU A 76 14.71 -0.54 0.63
C GLU A 76 14.03 -1.81 1.16
N LEU A 77 13.95 -1.98 2.48
CA LEU A 77 13.31 -3.14 3.11
C LEU A 77 11.78 -3.11 2.94
N LEU A 78 11.16 -1.94 3.03
CA LEU A 78 9.75 -1.76 2.76
C LEU A 78 9.44 -2.11 1.31
N GLN A 79 10.20 -1.57 0.35
CA GLN A 79 10.05 -1.89 -1.07
C GLN A 79 10.16 -3.39 -1.32
N LEU A 80 11.12 -4.05 -0.67
CA LEU A 80 11.26 -5.51 -0.74
C LEU A 80 10.00 -6.24 -0.28
N VAL A 81 9.37 -5.80 0.81
CA VAL A 81 8.11 -6.37 1.34
C VAL A 81 6.90 -6.07 0.44
N LEU A 82 6.89 -4.96 -0.29
CA LEU A 82 5.82 -4.62 -1.23
C LEU A 82 5.88 -5.45 -2.52
N LYS A 83 7.06 -5.96 -2.91
CA LYS A 83 7.23 -6.67 -4.19
C LYS A 83 6.27 -7.86 -4.39
N PRO A 84 6.06 -8.78 -3.42
CA PRO A 84 5.19 -9.94 -3.63
C PRO A 84 3.71 -9.63 -3.78
N LEU A 85 3.27 -8.38 -3.56
CA LEU A 85 1.89 -8.00 -3.86
C LEU A 85 1.56 -8.12 -5.36
N HIS A 86 2.58 -8.20 -6.22
CA HIS A 86 2.43 -8.46 -7.65
C HIS A 86 2.42 -9.96 -8.00
N TRP A 87 2.75 -10.82 -7.05
CA TRP A 87 2.86 -12.26 -7.29
C TRP A 87 1.46 -12.88 -7.31
N ARG A 88 1.30 -13.98 -8.05
CA ARG A 88 0.04 -14.76 -8.07
C ARG A 88 -0.11 -15.70 -6.86
N ASP A 89 0.96 -15.85 -6.07
CA ASP A 89 0.95 -16.71 -4.89
C ASP A 89 0.25 -16.01 -3.73
N LEU A 90 -0.80 -16.67 -3.23
CA LEU A 90 -1.65 -16.18 -2.14
C LEU A 90 -0.90 -16.05 -0.81
N SER A 91 0.08 -16.91 -0.53
CA SER A 91 0.71 -16.96 0.81
C SER A 91 1.61 -15.74 1.08
N PRO A 92 2.56 -15.37 0.20
CA PRO A 92 3.33 -14.14 0.35
C PRO A 92 2.47 -12.88 0.25
N PHE A 93 1.44 -12.89 -0.61
CA PHE A 93 0.50 -11.77 -0.73
C PHE A 93 -0.19 -11.49 0.60
N HIS A 94 -0.79 -12.51 1.22
CA HIS A 94 -1.50 -12.38 2.48
C HIS A 94 -0.61 -11.87 3.60
N LEU A 95 0.58 -12.47 3.76
CA LEU A 95 1.53 -12.06 4.78
C LEU A 95 1.89 -10.56 4.66
N ASN A 96 2.15 -10.11 3.45
CA ASN A 96 2.60 -8.75 3.21
C ASN A 96 1.46 -7.72 3.31
N ILE A 97 0.24 -8.06 2.86
CA ILE A 97 -0.89 -7.14 3.03
C ILE A 97 -1.30 -7.00 4.50
N THR A 98 -1.28 -8.10 5.26
CA THR A 98 -1.53 -8.06 6.71
C THR A 98 -0.47 -7.21 7.42
N PHE A 99 0.80 -7.36 7.05
CA PHE A 99 1.87 -6.52 7.60
C PHE A 99 1.65 -5.02 7.36
N ILE A 100 1.25 -4.64 6.15
CA ILE A 100 0.96 -3.24 5.81
C ILE A 100 -0.17 -2.70 6.70
N GLN A 101 -1.24 -3.48 6.88
CA GLN A 101 -2.37 -3.11 7.75
C GLN A 101 -1.93 -2.95 9.21
N GLU A 102 -1.09 -3.87 9.72
CA GLU A 102 -0.56 -3.79 11.08
C GLU A 102 0.32 -2.54 11.28
N LEU A 103 1.19 -2.23 10.32
CA LEU A 103 2.00 -1.02 10.36
C LEU A 103 1.15 0.25 10.29
N GLU A 104 0.16 0.30 9.40
CA GLU A 104 -0.75 1.45 9.32
C GLU A 104 -1.50 1.64 10.63
N HIS A 105 -2.06 0.58 11.20
CA HIS A 105 -2.76 0.65 12.48
C HIS A 105 -1.84 1.10 13.63
N ALA A 106 -0.59 0.61 13.66
CA ALA A 106 0.35 0.93 14.72
C ALA A 106 1.02 2.31 14.59
N ARG A 107 1.16 2.83 13.36
CA ARG A 107 2.07 3.95 13.06
C ARG A 107 1.53 4.99 12.07
N GLY A 108 0.50 4.71 11.29
CA GLY A 108 -0.01 5.63 10.25
C GLY A 108 1.02 5.86 9.14
N ILE A 109 1.49 4.80 8.49
CA ILE A 109 2.58 4.82 7.52
C ILE A 109 2.22 5.54 6.22
N PHE A 110 0.96 5.48 5.77
CA PHE A 110 0.58 6.02 4.46
C PHE A 110 0.70 7.54 4.38
N GLY A 111 0.37 8.23 5.47
CA GLY A 111 0.46 9.70 5.55
C GLY A 111 1.79 10.24 6.07
N ARG A 112 2.64 9.38 6.65
CA ARG A 112 3.85 9.82 7.37
C ARG A 112 5.15 9.35 6.74
N ILE A 113 5.10 8.25 5.98
CA ILE A 113 6.30 7.55 5.52
C ILE A 113 6.25 7.30 4.03
N PHE A 114 5.13 6.77 3.54
CA PHE A 114 4.98 6.49 2.11
C PHE A 114 4.98 7.80 1.34
N SER A 115 5.82 7.85 0.33
CA SER A 115 5.79 8.90 -0.67
C SER A 115 4.55 8.78 -1.56
N VAL A 116 4.23 9.88 -2.26
CA VAL A 116 3.18 9.91 -3.28
C VAL A 116 3.36 8.78 -4.31
N GLN A 117 4.60 8.54 -4.74
CA GLN A 117 4.90 7.49 -5.73
C GLN A 117 4.66 6.07 -5.18
N GLU A 118 4.98 5.84 -3.89
CA GLU A 118 4.76 4.54 -3.25
C GLU A 118 3.27 4.25 -3.06
N ASN A 119 2.52 5.26 -2.61
CA ASN A 119 1.06 5.18 -2.52
C ASN A 119 0.44 4.92 -3.90
N TYR A 120 0.85 5.64 -4.94
CA TYR A 120 0.39 5.41 -6.32
C TYR A 120 0.66 3.97 -6.79
N SER A 121 1.90 3.50 -6.63
CA SER A 121 2.32 2.18 -7.08
C SER A 121 1.54 1.07 -6.35
N LEU A 122 1.34 1.21 -5.04
CA LEU A 122 0.55 0.27 -4.25
C LEU A 122 -0.93 0.29 -4.68
N THR A 123 -1.52 1.48 -4.88
CA THR A 123 -2.89 1.60 -5.40
C THR A 123 -3.05 0.88 -6.74
N ALA A 124 -2.10 1.06 -7.67
CA ALA A 124 -2.13 0.41 -8.98
C ALA A 124 -2.15 -1.13 -8.87
N VAL A 125 -1.26 -1.69 -8.05
CA VAL A 125 -1.15 -3.14 -7.84
C VAL A 125 -2.43 -3.71 -7.24
N LEU A 126 -2.95 -3.07 -6.20
CA LEU A 126 -4.14 -3.53 -5.50
C LEU A 126 -5.39 -3.46 -6.39
N LEU A 127 -5.57 -2.38 -7.14
CA LEU A 127 -6.67 -2.28 -8.12
C LEU A 127 -6.51 -3.33 -9.23
N GLN A 128 -5.30 -3.58 -9.71
CA GLN A 128 -5.03 -4.62 -10.70
C GLN A 128 -5.38 -6.02 -10.17
N VAL A 129 -5.06 -6.31 -8.89
CA VAL A 129 -5.42 -7.56 -8.23
C VAL A 129 -6.94 -7.74 -8.14
N LEU A 130 -7.69 -6.67 -7.83
CA LEU A 130 -9.15 -6.68 -7.81
C LEU A 130 -9.74 -6.92 -9.21
N VAL A 131 -9.25 -6.19 -10.22
CA VAL A 131 -9.73 -6.29 -11.61
C VAL A 131 -9.49 -7.68 -12.19
N HIS A 132 -8.29 -8.25 -12.02
CA HIS A 132 -8.00 -9.60 -12.51
C HIS A 132 -8.55 -10.71 -11.61
N ARG A 133 -9.19 -10.36 -10.49
CA ARG A 133 -9.77 -11.30 -9.52
C ARG A 133 -8.78 -12.40 -9.08
N THR A 134 -7.50 -12.07 -8.97
CA THR A 134 -6.45 -13.06 -8.67
C THR A 134 -6.45 -13.50 -7.21
N HIS A 135 -6.91 -12.64 -6.31
CA HIS A 135 -6.85 -12.83 -4.86
C HIS A 135 -8.21 -12.58 -4.18
N GLN A 136 -9.27 -13.23 -4.66
CA GLN A 136 -10.65 -13.00 -4.17
C GLN A 136 -10.82 -13.17 -2.66
N LEU A 137 -10.01 -14.03 -2.02
CA LEU A 137 -10.06 -14.28 -0.58
C LEU A 137 -9.62 -13.07 0.26
N TYR A 138 -8.91 -12.10 -0.33
CA TYR A 138 -8.31 -10.96 0.38
C TYR A 138 -8.89 -9.61 -0.04
N VAL A 139 -10.07 -9.61 -0.68
CA VAL A 139 -10.72 -8.38 -1.16
C VAL A 139 -10.92 -7.38 -0.02
N GLU A 140 -11.38 -7.81 1.15
CA GLU A 140 -11.55 -6.93 2.31
C GLU A 140 -10.22 -6.29 2.74
N ASN A 141 -9.14 -7.08 2.85
CA ASN A 141 -7.82 -6.55 3.18
C ASN A 141 -7.31 -5.54 2.14
N ILE A 142 -7.60 -5.78 0.86
CA ILE A 142 -7.25 -4.86 -0.22
C ILE A 142 -8.04 -3.55 -0.10
N LEU A 143 -9.34 -3.63 0.13
CA LEU A 143 -10.20 -2.46 0.30
C LEU A 143 -9.80 -1.61 1.51
N ASP A 144 -9.43 -2.24 2.63
CA ASP A 144 -8.90 -1.55 3.81
C ASP A 144 -7.65 -0.73 3.47
N VAL A 145 -6.69 -1.34 2.78
CA VAL A 145 -5.46 -0.65 2.41
C VAL A 145 -5.74 0.50 1.44
N LEU A 146 -6.58 0.28 0.42
CA LEU A 146 -6.98 1.34 -0.52
C LEU A 146 -7.70 2.49 0.20
N TRP A 147 -8.55 2.19 1.17
CA TRP A 147 -9.24 3.19 1.97
C TRP A 147 -8.27 4.00 2.83
N CYS A 148 -7.29 3.35 3.46
CA CYS A 148 -6.26 4.03 4.23
C CYS A 148 -5.44 5.00 3.35
N ILE A 149 -5.06 4.60 2.13
CA ILE A 149 -4.37 5.48 1.17
C ILE A 149 -5.29 6.65 0.77
N CYS A 150 -6.56 6.38 0.45
CA CYS A 150 -7.54 7.40 0.11
C CYS A 150 -7.77 8.41 1.25
N ASN A 151 -7.70 7.98 2.51
CA ASN A 151 -7.87 8.88 3.65
C ASN A 151 -6.70 9.84 3.88
N VAL A 152 -5.51 9.54 3.34
CA VAL A 152 -4.37 10.46 3.41
C VAL A 152 -4.64 11.69 2.56
N ASP A 153 -5.04 11.48 1.30
CA ASP A 153 -5.44 12.52 0.37
C ASP A 153 -6.40 11.96 -0.66
N ALA A 154 -7.70 12.11 -0.39
CA ALA A 154 -8.74 11.57 -1.24
C ALA A 154 -8.75 12.25 -2.61
N LYS A 155 -8.40 13.54 -2.67
CA LYS A 155 -8.35 14.26 -3.94
C LYS A 155 -7.27 13.67 -4.82
N LEU A 156 -6.05 13.53 -4.28
CA LEU A 156 -4.92 12.93 -5.00
C LEU A 156 -5.22 11.48 -5.43
N PHE A 157 -5.90 10.71 -4.59
CA PHE A 157 -6.31 9.34 -4.91
C PHE A 157 -7.22 9.29 -6.15
N TYR A 158 -8.31 10.07 -6.18
CA TYR A 158 -9.27 10.02 -7.28
C TYR A 158 -8.79 10.78 -8.53
N ASP A 159 -8.23 11.98 -8.38
CA ASP A 159 -7.86 12.85 -9.50
C ASP A 159 -6.60 12.35 -10.22
N ASP A 160 -5.59 11.87 -9.48
CA ASP A 160 -4.29 11.54 -10.07
C ASP A 160 -4.07 10.02 -10.12
N TYR A 161 -4.25 9.30 -9.01
CA TYR A 161 -3.86 7.90 -8.96
C TYR A 161 -4.76 7.04 -9.84
N VAL A 162 -6.07 7.07 -9.59
CA VAL A 162 -7.01 6.26 -10.37
C VAL A 162 -7.05 6.71 -11.83
N HIS A 163 -6.98 8.02 -12.09
CA HIS A 163 -6.88 8.54 -13.46
C HIS A 163 -5.64 7.99 -14.19
N GLY A 164 -4.46 8.09 -13.59
CA GLY A 164 -3.22 7.57 -14.17
C GLY A 164 -3.30 6.07 -14.46
N ILE A 165 -3.89 5.30 -13.55
CA ILE A 165 -4.09 3.85 -13.72
C ILE A 165 -5.05 3.57 -14.90
N LEU A 166 -6.17 4.29 -15.00
CA LEU A 166 -7.11 4.17 -16.12
C LEU A 166 -6.45 4.53 -17.45
N GLN A 167 -5.65 5.58 -17.51
CA GLN A 167 -4.94 5.96 -18.73
C GLN A 167 -3.99 4.85 -19.19
N SER A 168 -3.32 4.17 -18.25
CA SER A 168 -2.43 3.04 -18.54
C SER A 168 -3.15 1.73 -18.93
N ALA A 169 -4.46 1.64 -18.72
CA ALA A 169 -5.23 0.42 -19.03
C ALA A 169 -5.36 0.21 -20.55
N GLY A 170 -4.59 -0.70 -21.13
CA GLY A 170 -4.60 -0.97 -22.57
C GLY A 170 -5.86 -1.66 -23.11
N LEU A 171 -6.64 -2.31 -22.23
CA LEU A 171 -7.83 -3.11 -22.60
C LEU A 171 -9.10 -2.27 -22.78
N LEU A 172 -9.07 -0.97 -22.47
CA LEU A 172 -10.24 -0.09 -22.49
C LEU A 172 -10.11 0.96 -23.59
N THR A 173 -11.24 1.30 -24.22
CA THR A 173 -11.32 2.43 -25.15
C THR A 173 -11.25 3.76 -24.39
N VAL A 174 -10.99 4.85 -25.11
CA VAL A 174 -10.96 6.21 -24.52
C VAL A 174 -12.30 6.54 -23.85
N ASP A 175 -13.42 6.22 -24.51
CA ASP A 175 -14.76 6.51 -23.99
C ASP A 175 -15.09 5.69 -22.72
N GLN A 176 -14.67 4.43 -22.67
CA GLN A 176 -14.84 3.57 -21.48
C GLN A 176 -14.01 4.07 -20.30
N LYS A 177 -12.76 4.48 -20.55
CA LYS A 177 -11.90 5.08 -19.51
C LYS A 177 -12.55 6.35 -18.94
N GLU A 178 -13.12 7.17 -19.81
CA GLU A 178 -13.72 8.42 -19.39
C GLU A 178 -15.03 8.20 -18.63
N THR A 179 -15.86 7.25 -19.06
CA THR A 179 -17.06 6.83 -18.32
C THR A 179 -16.71 6.34 -16.91
N LEU A 180 -15.72 5.45 -16.79
CA LEU A 180 -15.26 4.96 -15.49
C LEU A 180 -14.73 6.08 -14.59
N ARG A 181 -13.99 7.04 -15.18
CA ARG A 181 -13.47 8.20 -14.46
C ARG A 181 -14.61 9.08 -13.93
N GLU A 182 -15.59 9.39 -14.76
CA GLU A 182 -16.75 10.20 -14.38
C GLU A 182 -17.57 9.55 -13.26
N ASN A 183 -17.83 8.24 -13.36
CA ASN A 183 -18.53 7.50 -12.31
C ASN A 183 -17.82 7.62 -10.96
N LEU A 184 -16.50 7.42 -10.94
CA LEU A 184 -15.70 7.53 -9.72
C LEU A 184 -15.65 8.95 -9.16
N LEU A 185 -15.58 9.98 -10.01
CA LEU A 185 -15.60 11.37 -9.57
C LEU A 185 -16.95 11.76 -8.97
N GLN A 186 -18.05 11.26 -9.52
CA GLN A 186 -19.37 11.45 -8.92
C GLN A 186 -19.46 10.78 -7.54
N CYS A 187 -18.94 9.56 -7.42
CA CYS A 187 -18.79 8.86 -6.15
C CYS A 187 -17.95 9.66 -5.14
N TYR A 188 -16.83 10.25 -5.57
CA TYR A 188 -16.01 11.12 -4.72
C TYR A 188 -16.76 12.38 -4.27
N ALA A 189 -17.49 13.04 -5.16
CA ALA A 189 -18.32 14.19 -4.81
C ALA A 189 -19.39 13.82 -3.76
N GLN A 190 -20.01 12.65 -3.88
CA GLN A 190 -20.98 12.14 -2.89
C GLN A 190 -20.32 11.93 -1.51
N LEU A 191 -19.10 11.39 -1.48
CA LEU A 191 -18.33 11.21 -0.24
C LEU A 191 -18.01 12.54 0.45
N GLN A 192 -17.77 13.62 -0.31
CA GLN A 192 -17.55 14.96 0.25
C GLN A 192 -18.83 15.57 0.85
N THR A 193 -19.99 15.35 0.23
CA THR A 193 -21.28 15.92 0.69
C THR A 193 -21.87 15.21 1.91
N SER A 194 -21.46 13.96 2.16
CA SER A 194 -21.99 13.09 3.21
C SER A 194 -21.40 13.35 4.60
N SER A 195 -20.41 14.24 4.72
CA SER A 195 -19.73 14.56 6.00
C SER A 195 -20.16 15.94 6.52
N PRO A 196 -21.25 16.06 7.30
CA PRO A 196 -21.69 17.34 7.83
C PRO A 196 -20.80 17.72 9.03
N ARG A 197 -20.08 18.84 8.91
CA ARG A 197 -19.57 19.65 10.03
C ARG A 197 -18.63 18.93 11.01
N GLN A 198 -17.37 18.72 10.63
CA GLN A 198 -16.27 18.76 11.59
C GLN A 198 -15.08 19.53 11.00
N PRO A 199 -14.44 20.44 11.75
CA PRO A 199 -13.18 21.04 11.35
C PRO A 199 -12.09 19.97 11.48
N GLY A 200 -11.74 19.35 10.36
CA GLY A 200 -10.72 18.30 10.24
C GLY A 200 -10.67 17.77 8.80
N PRO A 201 -9.63 17.00 8.42
CA PRO A 201 -9.58 16.38 7.10
C PRO A 201 -10.81 15.50 6.89
N LEU A 202 -11.43 15.60 5.71
CA LEU A 202 -12.59 14.81 5.30
C LEU A 202 -12.29 13.32 5.51
N ARG A 203 -12.95 12.67 6.47
CA ARG A 203 -12.89 11.22 6.61
C ARG A 203 -13.83 10.60 5.58
N VAL A 204 -13.27 9.83 4.67
CA VAL A 204 -14.05 9.12 3.66
C VAL A 204 -14.81 8.00 4.36
N ASP A 205 -16.13 7.93 4.16
CA ASP A 205 -16.93 6.82 4.69
C ASP A 205 -16.46 5.49 4.09
N TYR A 206 -16.12 4.54 4.96
CA TYR A 206 -15.52 3.27 4.57
C TYR A 206 -16.48 2.42 3.72
N MET A 207 -17.73 2.29 4.13
CA MET A 207 -18.69 1.40 3.44
C MET A 207 -19.04 1.93 2.05
N SER A 208 -19.23 3.25 1.95
CA SER A 208 -19.46 3.92 0.66
C SER A 208 -18.24 3.79 -0.24
N PHE A 209 -17.02 4.00 0.28
CA PHE A 209 -15.78 3.80 -0.47
C PHE A 209 -15.66 2.37 -1.01
N CYS A 210 -15.83 1.36 -0.16
CA CYS A 210 -15.73 -0.04 -0.55
C CYS A 210 -16.72 -0.38 -1.68
N THR A 211 -17.96 0.10 -1.56
CA THR A 211 -18.98 -0.07 -2.59
C THR A 211 -18.54 0.54 -3.92
N HIS A 212 -18.06 1.79 -3.90
CA HIS A 212 -17.61 2.48 -5.10
C HIS A 212 -16.43 1.80 -5.79
N ILE A 213 -15.43 1.34 -5.03
CA ILE A 213 -14.28 0.63 -5.59
C ILE A 213 -14.69 -0.72 -6.20
N LEU A 214 -15.61 -1.43 -5.55
CA LEU A 214 -16.11 -2.71 -6.08
C LEU A 214 -16.99 -2.53 -7.32
N ASP A 215 -17.84 -1.50 -7.36
CA ASP A 215 -18.63 -1.15 -8.55
C ASP A 215 -17.71 -0.74 -9.70
N PHE A 216 -16.72 0.12 -9.45
CA PHE A 216 -15.69 0.47 -10.43
C PHE A 216 -14.97 -0.77 -10.98
N THR A 217 -14.54 -1.67 -10.10
CA THR A 217 -13.85 -2.90 -10.52
C THR A 217 -14.75 -3.77 -11.38
N ARG A 218 -16.05 -3.87 -11.03
CA ARG A 218 -17.04 -4.62 -11.80
C ARG A 218 -17.23 -4.03 -13.19
N ASP A 219 -17.43 -2.72 -13.28
CA ASP A 219 -17.64 -2.02 -14.55
C ASP A 219 -16.40 -2.11 -15.45
N PHE A 220 -15.20 -1.99 -14.86
CA PHE A 220 -13.94 -2.19 -15.57
C PHE A 220 -13.89 -3.58 -16.23
N ILE A 221 -14.23 -4.63 -15.47
CA ILE A 221 -14.22 -6.01 -15.99
C ILE A 221 -15.20 -6.15 -17.15
N VAL A 222 -16.44 -5.67 -16.98
CA VAL A 222 -17.47 -5.73 -18.03
C VAL A 222 -17.01 -5.02 -19.30
N PHE A 223 -16.41 -3.84 -19.18
CA PHE A 223 -15.87 -3.13 -20.34
C PHE A 223 -14.69 -3.86 -20.99
N SER A 224 -13.80 -4.44 -20.19
CA SER A 224 -12.65 -5.19 -20.71
C SER A 224 -13.07 -6.46 -21.47
N GLU A 225 -14.08 -7.18 -20.98
CA GLU A 225 -14.65 -8.37 -21.63
C GLU A 225 -15.41 -8.02 -22.92
N SER A 226 -15.98 -6.82 -23.00
CA SER A 226 -16.69 -6.34 -24.21
C SER A 226 -15.74 -6.02 -25.38
N ASN A 227 -14.45 -5.85 -25.11
CA ASN A 227 -13.43 -5.51 -26.12
C ASN A 227 -12.57 -6.71 -26.57
N THR A 228 -12.75 -7.88 -25.93
CA THR A 228 -12.07 -9.15 -26.26
C THR A 228 -12.96 -10.05 -27.10
#